data_AF-A0A7C6A6K6-F1
#
_entry.id   AF-A0A7C6A6K6-F1
#
_cell.length_a   1.000
_cell.length_b   1.000
_cell.length_c   1.000
_cell.angle_alpha   90.00
_cell.angle_beta   90.00
_cell.angle_gamma   90.00
#
_symmetry.space_group_name_H-M   'P 1'
#
loop_
_entity.id
_entity.type
_entity.pdbx_description
1 polymer ?
#
loop_
_entity_poly.entity_id
_entity_poly.type
_entity_poly.pdbx_seq_one_letter_code
_entity_poly.pdbx_strand_id
1 'polypeptide(L)'
;MIEGSLEEKPKNCIFLVTSNKKRIIKQKALTLNSEIFEKEEENEKTSLFARFGLSIGFHPLEVSNFMEVVKFYLNEFGVKQNFDIKKEALSFALSYGTYSGRITKQFASFKFIEQFNV
;
A
#
# COMPACT_ATOMS: atom_id res chain seq x y z
N MET A 1 -6.87 -22.12 2.49
CA MET A 1 -8.23 -21.88 1.98
C MET A 1 -8.42 -20.38 1.99
N ILE A 2 -8.77 -19.74 0.87
CA ILE A 2 -9.08 -18.31 0.86
C ILE A 2 -10.54 -18.20 1.32
N GLU A 3 -10.80 -17.44 2.38
CA GLU A 3 -12.17 -17.20 2.85
C GLU A 3 -13.03 -16.64 1.70
N GLY A 4 -14.17 -17.28 1.41
CA GLY A 4 -15.10 -16.91 0.34
C GLY A 4 -14.98 -17.69 -0.99
N SER A 5 -14.19 -18.76 -1.05
CA SER A 5 -14.09 -19.61 -2.25
C SER A 5 -15.38 -20.43 -2.46
N LEU A 6 -16.08 -20.23 -3.57
CA LEU A 6 -17.31 -20.98 -3.92
C LEU A 6 -17.02 -22.42 -4.40
N GLU A 7 -15.78 -22.72 -4.81
CA GLU A 7 -15.35 -24.03 -5.30
C GLU A 7 -13.96 -24.42 -4.77
N GLU A 8 -13.68 -25.72 -4.74
CA GLU A 8 -12.39 -26.29 -4.35
C GLU A 8 -11.32 -26.00 -5.41
N LYS A 9 -10.16 -25.53 -4.98
CA LYS A 9 -9.07 -25.16 -5.89
C LYS A 9 -8.49 -26.41 -6.60
N PRO A 10 -8.41 -26.45 -7.94
CA PRO A 10 -7.82 -27.57 -8.67
C PRO A 10 -6.37 -27.80 -8.23
N LYS A 11 -5.97 -29.08 -8.07
CA LYS A 11 -4.62 -29.46 -7.61
C LYS A 11 -3.50 -28.98 -8.53
N ASN A 12 -3.81 -28.68 -9.80
CA ASN A 12 -2.89 -28.20 -10.82
C ASN A 12 -2.92 -26.67 -11.03
N CYS A 13 -3.62 -25.92 -10.17
CA CYS A 13 -3.70 -24.46 -10.29
C CYS A 13 -2.88 -23.76 -9.19
N ILE A 14 -2.15 -22.68 -9.52
CA ILE A 14 -1.46 -21.82 -8.55
C ILE A 14 -1.96 -20.39 -8.74
N PHE A 15 -2.35 -19.75 -7.63
CA PHE A 15 -2.68 -18.32 -7.62
C PHE A 15 -1.46 -17.59 -7.07
N LEU A 16 -0.85 -16.75 -7.91
CA LEU A 16 0.30 -15.93 -7.53
C LEU A 16 -0.16 -14.48 -7.46
N VAL A 17 -0.01 -13.86 -6.28
CA VAL A 17 -0.36 -12.46 -6.03
C VAL A 17 0.88 -11.74 -5.53
N THR A 18 1.24 -10.63 -6.16
CA THR A 18 2.39 -9.82 -5.77
C THR A 18 2.09 -8.33 -5.96
N SER A 19 2.38 -7.53 -4.94
CA SER A 19 2.22 -6.07 -4.94
C SER A 19 3.55 -5.33 -5.16
N ASN A 20 4.69 -6.04 -5.17
CA ASN A 20 6.01 -5.41 -5.14
C ASN A 20 6.92 -5.97 -6.25
N LYS A 21 6.89 -5.29 -7.41
CA LYS A 21 7.66 -5.61 -8.62
C LYS A 21 9.17 -5.76 -8.37
N LYS A 22 9.73 -5.06 -7.38
CA LYS A 22 11.18 -5.09 -7.04
C LYS A 22 11.62 -6.33 -6.28
N ARG A 23 10.71 -7.08 -5.63
CA ARG A 23 11.06 -8.27 -4.81
C ARG A 23 11.00 -9.60 -5.56
N ILE A 24 10.60 -9.59 -6.83
CA ILE A 24 10.47 -10.80 -7.64
C ILE A 24 11.83 -11.24 -8.22
N ILE A 25 12.76 -10.30 -8.37
CA ILE A 25 14.09 -10.56 -8.93
C ILE A 25 15.10 -10.66 -7.79
N LYS A 26 15.74 -11.83 -7.67
CA LYS A 26 16.91 -11.99 -6.82
C LYS A 26 18.03 -11.14 -7.41
N GLN A 27 18.41 -10.07 -6.73
CA GLN A 27 19.63 -9.34 -7.03
C GLN A 27 20.81 -10.32 -6.96
N LYS A 28 21.43 -10.62 -8.11
CA LYS A 28 22.75 -11.26 -8.15
C LYS A 28 23.74 -10.20 -8.61
N ALA A 29 24.78 -10.03 -7.81
CA ALA A 29 25.65 -8.86 -7.81
C ALA A 29 26.46 -8.66 -9.11
N LEU A 30 26.43 -7.42 -9.58
CA LEU A 30 27.57 -6.59 -10.00
C LEU A 30 28.74 -7.33 -10.69
N THR A 31 28.72 -7.45 -12.01
CA THR A 31 29.93 -7.15 -12.81
C THR A 31 29.60 -6.93 -14.29
N LEU A 32 30.04 -5.76 -14.78
CA LEU A 32 30.28 -5.34 -16.17
C LEU A 32 29.07 -4.88 -17.00
N ASN A 33 29.14 -3.66 -17.55
CA ASN A 33 28.21 -3.00 -18.50
C ASN A 33 26.82 -2.60 -17.97
N SER A 34 26.81 -1.65 -17.01
CA SER A 34 25.60 -1.14 -16.33
C SER A 34 24.40 -0.86 -17.23
N GLU A 35 24.56 -0.22 -18.40
CA GLU A 35 23.41 0.18 -19.22
C GLU A 35 22.71 -0.97 -19.96
N ILE A 36 23.47 -1.99 -20.38
CA ILE A 36 22.91 -3.15 -21.10
C ILE A 36 22.20 -4.06 -20.11
N PHE A 37 22.84 -4.33 -18.97
CA PHE A 37 22.25 -5.15 -17.91
C PHE A 37 21.01 -4.49 -17.29
N GLU A 38 20.97 -3.16 -17.12
CA GLU A 38 19.79 -2.45 -16.63
C GLU A 38 18.59 -2.59 -17.58
N LYS A 39 18.81 -2.45 -18.90
CA LYS A 39 17.75 -2.63 -19.92
C LYS A 39 17.25 -4.06 -20.02
N GLU A 40 18.13 -5.05 -19.92
CA GLU A 40 17.73 -6.46 -19.88
C GLU A 40 16.88 -6.76 -18.64
N GLU A 41 17.26 -6.23 -17.48
CA GLU A 41 16.50 -6.40 -16.23
C GLU A 41 15.11 -5.74 -16.30
N GLU A 42 14.99 -4.57 -16.96
CA GLU A 42 13.71 -3.91 -17.20
C GLU A 42 12.82 -4.69 -18.18
N ASN A 43 13.40 -5.25 -19.24
CA ASN A 43 12.69 -6.07 -20.21
C ASN A 43 12.21 -7.41 -19.60
N GLU A 44 13.01 -8.07 -18.77
CA GLU A 44 12.58 -9.27 -18.04
C GLU A 44 11.43 -8.97 -17.06
N LYS A 45 11.50 -7.84 -16.33
CA LYS A 45 10.39 -7.38 -15.46
C LYS A 45 9.11 -7.18 -16.26
N THR A 46 9.22 -6.58 -17.44
CA THR A 46 8.09 -6.31 -18.34
C THR A 46 7.51 -7.62 -18.88
N SER A 47 8.37 -8.56 -19.30
CA SER A 47 7.96 -9.89 -19.80
C SER A 47 7.25 -10.72 -18.73
N LEU A 48 7.72 -10.69 -17.47
CA LEU A 48 7.08 -11.42 -16.39
C LEU A 48 5.75 -10.78 -15.97
N PHE A 49 5.69 -9.44 -15.93
CA PHE A 49 4.45 -8.71 -15.63
C PHE A 49 3.37 -8.98 -16.68
N ALA A 50 3.73 -9.03 -17.97
CA ALA A 50 2.81 -9.35 -19.05
C ALA A 50 2.15 -10.74 -18.91
N ARG A 51 2.71 -11.65 -18.10
CA ARG A 51 2.14 -12.98 -17.81
C ARG A 51 1.11 -12.98 -16.69
N PHE A 52 1.00 -11.89 -15.91
CA PHE A 52 -0.10 -11.73 -14.98
C PHE A 52 -1.33 -11.24 -15.75
N GLY A 53 -2.32 -12.11 -15.92
CA GLY A 53 -3.55 -11.80 -16.65
C GLY A 53 -4.48 -10.79 -15.96
N LEU A 54 -4.20 -10.42 -14.71
CA LEU A 54 -4.95 -9.42 -13.96
C LEU A 54 -3.99 -8.48 -13.24
N SER A 55 -4.20 -7.18 -13.42
CA SER A 55 -3.51 -6.12 -12.70
C SER A 55 -4.52 -5.26 -11.96
N ILE A 56 -4.29 -5.03 -10.67
CA ILE A 56 -5.12 -4.17 -9.84
C ILE A 56 -4.40 -2.83 -9.67
N GLY A 57 -5.04 -1.75 -10.12
CA GLY A 57 -4.56 -0.39 -9.92
C GLY A 57 -4.89 0.10 -8.51
N PHE A 58 -3.95 0.83 -7.90
CA PHE A 58 -4.21 1.61 -6.69
C PHE A 58 -4.29 3.07 -7.08
N HIS A 59 -5.49 3.64 -6.99
CA HIS A 59 -5.71 5.05 -7.28
C HIS A 59 -5.50 5.88 -6.01
N PRO A 60 -4.99 7.12 -6.13
CA PRO A 60 -4.96 8.05 -5.02
C PRO A 60 -6.36 8.25 -4.44
N LEU A 61 -6.45 8.39 -3.12
CA LEU A 61 -7.70 8.75 -2.46
C LEU A 61 -8.05 10.20 -2.79
N GLU A 62 -9.30 10.45 -3.16
CA GLU A 62 -9.84 11.80 -3.09
C GLU A 62 -9.89 12.27 -1.63
N VAL A 63 -9.86 13.59 -1.42
CA VAL A 63 -9.85 14.18 -0.06
C VAL A 63 -11.09 13.76 0.74
N SER A 64 -12.25 13.63 0.09
CA SER A 64 -13.49 13.12 0.70
C SER A 64 -13.30 11.71 1.28
N ASN A 65 -12.87 10.76 0.46
CA ASN A 65 -12.61 9.38 0.88
C ASN A 65 -11.47 9.29 1.90
N PHE A 66 -10.42 10.10 1.75
CA PHE A 66 -9.35 10.19 2.74
C PHE A 66 -9.92 10.56 4.13
N MET A 67 -10.79 11.56 4.20
CA MET A 67 -11.41 11.99 5.45
C MET A 67 -12.38 10.94 6.03
N GLU A 68 -13.06 10.15 5.20
CA GLU A 68 -13.88 9.02 5.68
C GLU A 68 -13.01 7.98 6.39
N VAL A 69 -11.88 7.60 5.79
CA VAL A 69 -10.95 6.63 6.38
C VAL A 69 -10.27 7.18 7.64
N VAL A 70 -9.96 8.47 7.70
CA VAL A 70 -9.48 9.12 8.93
C VAL A 70 -10.50 8.99 10.05
N LYS A 71 -11.76 9.35 9.79
CA LYS A 71 -12.83 9.25 10.79
C LYS A 71 -13.04 7.81 11.26
N PHE A 72 -12.99 6.85 10.33
CA PHE A 72 -13.05 5.43 10.65
C PHE A 72 -11.97 5.04 11.68
N TYR A 73 -10.69 5.32 11.40
CA TYR A 73 -9.63 4.92 12.33
C TYR A 73 -9.62 5.69 13.66
N LEU A 74 -10.03 6.97 13.66
CA LEU A 74 -10.17 7.72 14.91
C LEU A 74 -11.24 7.10 15.81
N ASN A 75 -12.37 6.68 15.23
CA ASN A 75 -13.43 5.97 15.95
C ASN A 75 -12.97 4.60 16.44
N GLU A 76 -12.34 3.80 15.57
CA GLU A 76 -11.81 2.47 15.90
C GLU A 76 -10.81 2.52 17.06
N PHE A 77 -9.99 3.56 17.14
CA PHE A 77 -9.00 3.73 18.20
C PHE A 77 -9.55 4.45 19.44
N GLY A 78 -10.79 4.91 19.42
CA GLY A 78 -11.38 5.65 20.56
C GLY A 78 -10.69 6.99 20.82
N VAL A 79 -10.22 7.66 19.77
CA VAL A 79 -9.60 8.98 19.87
C VAL A 79 -10.67 10.04 20.11
N LYS A 80 -10.49 10.86 21.14
CA LYS A 80 -11.33 12.03 21.44
C LYS A 80 -11.14 13.07 20.35
N GLN A 81 -12.23 13.46 19.71
CA GLN A 81 -12.25 14.38 18.58
C GLN A 81 -12.40 15.85 19.02
N ASN A 82 -11.56 16.30 19.95
CA ASN A 82 -11.55 17.66 20.50
C ASN A 82 -10.62 18.62 19.74
N PHE A 83 -10.39 18.36 18.46
CA PHE A 83 -9.42 19.05 17.61
C PHE A 83 -9.92 19.16 16.16
N ASP A 84 -9.26 19.96 15.31
CA ASP A 84 -9.67 20.12 13.90
C ASP A 84 -9.16 18.95 13.05
N ILE A 85 -9.96 17.89 13.00
CA ILE A 85 -9.61 16.65 12.31
C ILE A 85 -9.20 16.90 10.85
N LYS A 86 -9.93 17.77 10.14
CA LYS A 86 -9.66 18.00 8.72
C LYS A 86 -8.33 18.71 8.54
N LYS A 87 -8.11 19.81 9.25
CA LYS A 87 -6.88 20.59 9.13
C LYS A 87 -5.67 19.76 9.54
N GLU A 88 -5.76 19.05 10.66
CA GLU A 88 -4.63 18.29 11.20
C GLU A 88 -4.33 17.03 10.39
N ALA A 89 -5.34 16.27 9.95
CA ALA A 89 -5.12 15.08 9.14
C ALA A 89 -4.53 15.44 7.76
N LEU A 90 -4.98 16.54 7.14
CA LEU A 90 -4.42 17.00 5.86
C LEU A 90 -3.00 17.54 6.03
N SER A 91 -2.72 18.29 7.10
CA SER A 91 -1.37 18.75 7.41
C SER A 91 -0.42 17.58 7.67
N PHE A 92 -0.89 16.57 8.41
CA PHE A 92 -0.14 15.33 8.64
C PHE A 92 0.14 14.63 7.31
N ALA A 93 -0.86 14.44 6.44
CA ALA A 93 -0.66 13.80 5.14
C ALA A 93 0.32 14.54 4.23
N LEU A 94 0.26 15.88 4.21
CA LEU A 94 1.20 16.73 3.49
C LEU A 94 2.64 16.54 3.97
N SER A 95 2.85 16.39 5.29
CA SER A 95 4.20 16.15 5.86
C SER A 95 4.82 14.82 5.40
N TYR A 96 4.00 13.82 5.07
CA TYR A 96 4.43 12.53 4.50
C TYR A 96 4.38 12.48 2.97
N GLY A 97 3.91 13.56 2.32
CA GLY A 97 3.83 13.68 0.87
C GLY A 97 2.83 12.73 0.19
N THR A 98 1.87 12.15 0.92
CA THR A 98 0.91 11.20 0.32
C THR A 98 -0.42 11.11 1.07
N TYR A 99 -1.50 10.91 0.31
CA TYR A 99 -2.84 10.61 0.82
C TYR A 99 -3.12 9.12 0.63
N SER A 100 -2.75 8.32 1.63
CA SER A 100 -2.98 6.87 1.60
C SER A 100 -3.64 6.38 2.87
N GLY A 101 -4.32 5.23 2.81
CA GLY A 101 -4.91 4.59 3.99
C GLY A 101 -3.87 4.21 5.05
N ARG A 102 -2.58 4.07 4.68
CA ARG A 102 -1.50 3.93 5.65
C ARG A 102 -1.33 5.20 6.49
N ILE A 103 -1.34 6.36 5.84
CA ILE A 103 -1.18 7.66 6.51
C ILE A 103 -2.37 7.93 7.42
N THR A 104 -3.60 7.61 7.02
CA THR A 104 -4.78 7.80 7.88
C THR A 104 -4.69 6.98 9.17
N LYS A 105 -4.28 5.71 9.07
CA LYS A 105 -4.05 4.85 10.26
C LYS A 105 -2.91 5.38 11.14
N GLN A 106 -1.80 5.82 10.54
CA GLN A 106 -0.68 6.41 11.27
C GLN A 106 -1.08 7.68 12.02
N PHE A 107 -1.86 8.55 11.38
CA PHE A 107 -2.41 9.75 12.00
C PHE A 107 -3.27 9.41 13.23
N ALA A 108 -4.21 8.46 13.07
CA ALA A 108 -5.05 8.02 14.18
C ALA A 108 -4.23 7.38 15.32
N SER A 109 -3.21 6.57 15.00
CA SER A 109 -2.29 6.01 16.00
C SER A 109 -1.51 7.10 16.74
N PHE A 110 -1.05 8.14 16.04
CA PHE A 110 -0.38 9.28 16.65
C PHE A 110 -1.30 10.02 17.63
N LYS A 111 -2.54 10.31 17.21
CA LYS A 111 -3.55 10.96 18.06
C LYS A 111 -3.96 10.11 19.26
N PHE A 112 -4.04 8.80 19.09
CA PHE A 112 -4.25 7.87 20.19
C PHE A 112 -3.13 7.99 21.24
N ILE A 113 -1.87 7.95 20.81
CA ILE A 113 -0.72 8.09 21.73
C ILE A 113 -0.74 9.46 22.44
N GLU A 114 -0.99 10.54 21.70
CA GLU A 114 -1.08 11.90 22.24
C GLU A 114 -2.15 12.03 23.33
N GLN A 115 -3.29 11.34 23.19
CA GLN A 115 -4.38 11.34 24.16
C GLN A 115 -4.00 10.75 25.53
N PHE A 116 -3.08 9.78 25.57
CA PHE A 116 -2.68 9.09 26.82
C PHE A 116 -1.35 9.58 27.39
N ASN A 117 -0.57 10.36 26.64
CA ASN A 117 0.70 10.93 27.08
C ASN A 117 0.56 12.36 27.61
N VAL A 118 -0.49 12.63 28.41
CA VAL A 118 -0.58 13.86 29.22
C VAL A 118 0.46 13.83 30.33
#